data_AF-A0A7V4D021-F1
#
_entry.id   AF-A0A7V4D021-F1
#
_cell.length_a   1.000
_cell.length_b   1.000
_cell.length_c   1.000
_cell.angle_alpha   90.00
_cell.angle_beta   90.00
_cell.angle_gamma   90.00
#
_symmetry.space_group_name_H-M   'P 1'
#
loop_
_entity.id
_entity.type
_entity.pdbx_description
1 polymer ?
#
loop_
_entity_poly.entity_id
_entity_poly.type
_entity_poly.pdbx_seq_one_letter_code
_entity_poly.pdbx_strand_id
1 'polypeptide(L)'
;MSTLIGHAPLAPAPAAAPALTYHGAVSDFKRRLIEATLRDAHGNRTHAARALGLQRTYLLRLIRELGVAAPPPPPRRRGRAASPPAR
;
A
#
# COMPACT_ATOMS: atom_id res chain seq x y z
N MET A 1 8.53 37.09 -54.14
CA MET A 1 7.96 35.84 -53.61
C MET A 1 9.08 34.96 -53.11
N SER A 2 9.15 34.71 -51.80
CA SER A 2 9.77 33.50 -51.21
C SER A 2 9.68 33.58 -49.69
N THR A 3 8.77 32.79 -49.11
CA THR A 3 8.62 32.61 -47.67
C THR A 3 9.55 31.48 -47.24
N LEU A 4 10.57 31.78 -46.43
CA LEU A 4 11.36 30.77 -45.72
C LEU A 4 10.56 30.28 -44.51
N ILE A 5 10.12 29.02 -44.56
CA ILE A 5 9.50 28.33 -43.42
C ILE A 5 10.62 27.96 -42.45
N GLY A 6 10.71 28.68 -41.32
CA GLY A 6 11.52 28.26 -40.20
C GLY A 6 10.94 26.99 -39.59
N HIS A 7 11.70 25.90 -39.60
CA HIS A 7 11.32 24.71 -38.84
C HIS A 7 11.58 24.99 -37.36
N ALA A 8 10.53 25.25 -36.60
CA ALA A 8 10.63 25.26 -35.15
C ALA A 8 11.04 23.85 -34.68
N PRO A 9 12.04 23.68 -33.80
CA PRO A 9 12.35 22.37 -33.25
C PRO A 9 11.14 21.91 -32.43
N LEU A 10 10.57 20.77 -32.81
CA LEU A 10 9.55 20.07 -32.04
C LEU A 10 10.11 19.84 -30.64
N ALA A 11 9.57 20.55 -29.65
CA ALA A 11 9.86 20.31 -28.25
C ALA A 11 9.66 18.81 -27.94
N PRO A 12 10.53 18.19 -27.12
CA PRO A 12 10.40 16.78 -26.80
C PRO A 12 9.01 16.55 -26.19
N ALA A 13 8.22 15.68 -26.83
CA ALA A 13 6.92 15.26 -26.33
C ALA A 13 7.07 14.85 -24.85
N PRO A 14 6.13 15.23 -23.96
CA PRO A 14 6.22 14.88 -22.55
C PRO A 14 6.37 13.37 -22.46
N ALA A 15 7.48 12.93 -21.85
CA ALA A 15 7.80 11.53 -21.66
C ALA A 15 6.54 10.81 -21.18
N ALA A 16 6.01 9.92 -22.01
CA ALA A 16 4.75 9.26 -21.79
C ALA A 16 4.78 8.68 -20.37
N ALA A 17 3.88 9.18 -19.50
CA ALA A 17 3.70 8.61 -18.17
C ALA A 17 3.53 7.10 -18.35
N PRO A 18 4.22 6.26 -17.55
CA PRO A 18 4.23 4.82 -17.76
C PRO A 18 2.78 4.33 -17.85
N ALA A 19 2.44 3.69 -18.96
CA ALA A 19 1.08 3.24 -19.22
C ALA A 19 0.62 2.38 -18.04
N LEU A 20 -0.44 2.83 -17.37
CA LEU A 20 -0.97 2.16 -16.19
C LEU A 20 -1.55 0.81 -16.62
N THR A 21 -0.79 -0.26 -16.42
CA THR A 21 -1.28 -1.61 -16.71
C THR A 21 -2.42 -1.95 -15.76
N TYR A 22 -3.39 -2.75 -16.21
CA TYR A 22 -4.49 -3.20 -15.36
C TYR A 22 -3.99 -3.80 -14.04
N HIS A 23 -2.99 -4.68 -14.11
CA HIS A 23 -2.38 -5.28 -12.92
C HIS A 23 -1.74 -4.23 -12.00
N GLY A 24 -1.09 -3.21 -12.57
CA GLY A 24 -0.52 -2.09 -11.80
C GLY A 24 -1.60 -1.28 -11.09
N ALA A 25 -2.66 -0.89 -11.81
CA ALA A 25 -3.79 -0.16 -11.26
C ALA A 25 -4.47 -0.91 -10.11
N VAL A 26 -4.73 -2.21 -10.31
CA VAL A 26 -5.35 -3.08 -9.29
C VAL A 26 -4.43 -3.24 -8.08
N SER A 27 -3.12 -3.38 -8.28
CA SER A 27 -2.16 -3.53 -7.19
C SER A 27 -2.05 -2.25 -6.36
N ASP A 28 -2.03 -1.09 -7.02
CA ASP A 28 -1.99 0.21 -6.37
C ASP A 28 -3.28 0.50 -5.58
N PHE A 29 -4.45 0.19 -6.16
CA PHE A 29 -5.73 0.25 -5.46
C PHE A 29 -5.74 -0.61 -4.20
N LYS A 30 -5.33 -1.89 -4.32
CA LYS A 30 -5.25 -2.80 -3.17
C LYS A 30 -4.32 -2.26 -2.09
N ARG A 31 -3.15 -1.71 -2.48
CA ARG A 31 -2.19 -1.12 -1.55
C ARG A 31 -2.83 0.02 -0.75
N ARG A 32 -3.43 1.00 -1.43
CA ARG A 32 -4.10 2.16 -0.80
C ARG A 32 -5.25 1.75 0.11
N LEU A 33 -6.07 0.77 -0.31
CA LEU A 33 -7.17 0.25 0.49
C LEU A 33 -6.67 -0.38 1.80
N ILE A 34 -5.62 -1.21 1.71
CA ILE A 34 -5.02 -1.85 2.89
C ILE A 34 -4.40 -0.79 3.81
N GLU A 35 -3.70 0.20 3.27
CA GLU A 35 -3.11 1.31 4.06
C GLU A 35 -4.18 2.09 4.83
N ALA A 36 -5.28 2.46 4.16
CA ALA A 36 -6.39 3.18 4.79
C ALA A 36 -7.01 2.36 5.91
N THR A 37 -7.26 1.09 5.67
CA THR A 37 -7.87 0.19 6.66
C THR A 37 -6.94 -0.05 7.86
N LEU A 38 -5.63 -0.16 7.63
CA LEU A 38 -4.66 -0.29 8.71
C LEU A 38 -4.57 0.99 9.55
N ARG A 39 -4.70 2.17 8.92
CA ARG A 39 -4.73 3.45 9.62
C ARG A 39 -5.97 3.58 10.51
N ASP A 40 -7.13 3.23 9.97
CA ASP A 40 -8.41 3.23 10.69
C ASP A 40 -8.41 2.21 11.85
N ALA A 41 -7.83 1.04 11.63
CA ALA A 41 -7.65 0.03 12.67
C ALA A 41 -6.50 0.33 13.66
N HIS A 42 -5.87 1.51 13.60
CA HIS A 42 -4.72 1.90 14.44
C HIS A 42 -3.59 0.83 14.44
N GLY A 43 -3.31 0.23 13.29
CA GLY A 43 -2.30 -0.82 13.13
C GLY A 43 -2.72 -2.21 13.63
N ASN A 44 -3.94 -2.39 14.14
CA ASN A 44 -4.47 -3.69 14.53
C ASN A 44 -4.81 -4.53 13.29
N ARG A 45 -3.84 -5.35 12.86
CA ARG A 45 -3.96 -6.21 11.67
C ARG A 45 -5.11 -7.22 11.74
N THR A 46 -5.49 -7.68 12.93
CA THR A 46 -6.63 -8.61 13.07
C THR A 46 -7.94 -7.88 12.83
N HIS A 47 -8.07 -6.66 13.37
CA HIS A 47 -9.23 -5.80 13.13
C HIS A 47 -9.33 -5.39 11.66
N ALA A 48 -8.22 -4.93 11.06
CA ALA A 48 -8.17 -4.58 9.64
C ALA A 48 -8.56 -5.75 8.72
N ALA A 49 -8.10 -6.98 9.02
CA ALA A 49 -8.48 -8.15 8.24
C ALA A 49 -9.99 -8.43 8.30
N ARG A 50 -10.59 -8.31 9.49
CA ARG A 50 -12.05 -8.46 9.68
C ARG A 50 -12.84 -7.38 8.95
N ALA A 51 -12.40 -6.12 9.01
CA ALA A 51 -13.03 -5.01 8.30
C ALA A 51 -13.01 -5.21 6.77
N LEU A 52 -11.95 -5.81 6.24
CA LEU A 52 -11.83 -6.15 4.81
C LEU A 52 -12.52 -7.47 4.43
N GLY A 53 -13.08 -8.23 5.38
CA GLY A 53 -13.63 -9.56 5.13
C GLY A 53 -12.58 -10.61 4.72
N LEU A 54 -11.31 -10.39 5.10
CA LEU A 54 -10.19 -11.25 4.73
C LEU A 54 -9.73 -12.09 5.92
N GLN A 55 -9.16 -13.26 5.62
CA GLN A 55 -8.38 -13.99 6.61
C GLN A 55 -7.12 -13.19 6.95
N ARG A 56 -6.78 -13.12 8.24
CA ARG A 56 -5.58 -12.41 8.74
C ARG A 56 -4.30 -12.83 8.02
N THR A 57 -4.12 -14.13 7.76
CA THR A 57 -2.94 -14.66 7.07
C THR A 57 -2.84 -14.12 5.64
N TYR A 58 -3.98 -14.03 4.95
CA TYR A 58 -4.02 -13.48 3.59
C TYR A 58 -3.72 -11.98 3.57
N LEU A 59 -4.25 -11.21 4.53
CA LEU A 59 -3.87 -9.79 4.67
C LEU A 59 -2.36 -9.61 4.87
N LEU A 60 -1.73 -10.43 5.71
CA LEU A 60 -0.28 -10.37 5.94
C LEU A 60 0.52 -10.71 4.67
N ARG A 61 0.02 -11.64 3.86
CA ARG A 61 0.60 -11.96 2.56
C ARG A 61 0.51 -10.75 1.62
N LEU A 62 -0.67 -10.14 1.49
CA LEU A 62 -0.87 -8.96 0.65
C LEU A 62 0.01 -7.77 1.08
N ILE A 63 0.17 -7.52 2.38
CA ILE A 63 1.04 -6.45 2.88
C ILE A 63 2.49 -6.63 2.39
N ARG A 64 2.99 -7.88 2.37
CA ARG A 64 4.34 -8.20 1.90
C ARG A 64 4.45 -8.10 0.38
N GLU A 65 3.49 -8.66 -0.34
CA GLU A 65 3.48 -8.69 -1.81
C GLU A 65 3.31 -7.29 -2.43
N LEU A 66 2.53 -6.42 -1.79
CA LEU A 66 2.22 -5.08 -2.30
C LEU A 66 3.11 -3.97 -1.70
N GLY A 67 4.04 -4.31 -0.80
CA GLY A 67 4.93 -3.34 -0.16
C GLY A 67 4.19 -2.26 0.65
N VAL A 68 3.09 -2.63 1.32
CA VAL A 68 2.27 -1.68 2.08
C VAL A 68 3.07 -1.10 3.25
N ALA A 69 3.15 0.23 3.34
CA ALA A 69 3.72 0.95 4.48
C ALA A 69 2.75 0.89 5.67
N ALA A 70 2.70 -0.26 6.34
CA ALA A 70 1.89 -0.43 7.55
C ALA A 70 2.53 0.34 8.72
N PRO A 71 1.77 1.17 9.47
CA PRO A 71 2.26 1.72 10.73
C PRO A 71 2.70 0.59 11.66
N PRO A 72 3.77 0.79 12.46
CA PRO A 72 4.28 -0.25 13.35
C PRO A 72 3.15 -0.78 14.25
N PRO A 73 3.02 -2.10 14.42
CA PRO A 73 1.95 -2.66 15.23
C PRO A 73 2.08 -2.13 16.66
N PRO A 74 0.97 -1.84 17.37
CA PRO A 74 1.04 -1.42 18.75
C PRO A 74 1.84 -2.44 19.56
N PRO A 75 2.65 -1.99 20.54
CA PRO A 75 3.46 -2.90 21.34
C PRO A 75 2.55 -3.96 21.93
N ARG A 76 2.83 -5.23 21.59
CA ARG A 76 2.09 -6.34 22.19
C ARG A 76 2.28 -6.19 23.69
N ARG A 77 1.18 -6.11 24.46
CA ARG A 77 1.18 -6.30 25.91
C ARG A 77 1.78 -7.69 26.19
N ARG A 78 3.11 -7.79 26.17
CA ARG A 78 3.87 -8.90 26.75
C ARG A 78 3.72 -8.73 28.25
N GLY A 79 2.57 -9.20 28.72
CA GLY A 79 2.05 -8.89 30.05
C GLY A 79 0.96 -9.86 30.41
N ARG A 80 1.19 -11.15 30.15
CA ARG A 80 0.83 -12.15 31.13
C ARG A 80 2.15 -12.51 31.80
N ALA A 81 2.54 -11.69 32.77
CA ALA A 81 3.51 -12.12 33.75
C ALA A 81 3.04 -13.49 34.24
N ALA A 82 3.90 -14.50 34.09
CA ALA A 82 3.71 -15.76 34.76
C ALA A 82 3.42 -15.44 36.23
N SER A 83 2.23 -15.81 36.71
CA SER A 83 2.02 -15.88 38.15
C SER A 83 3.10 -16.82 38.69
N PRO A 84 3.91 -16.40 39.68
CA PRO A 84 4.82 -17.32 40.33
C PRO A 84 4.00 -18.47 40.92
N PRO A 85 4.49 -19.73 40.86
CA PRO A 85 3.80 -20.84 41.52
C PRO A 85 3.70 -20.52 43.01
N ALA A 86 2.46 -20.58 43.54
CA ALA A 86 2.24 -20.55 44.97
C ALA A 86 3.01 -21.71 45.60
N ARG A 87 3.85 -21.39 46.59
CA ARG A 87 4.70 -22.32 47.32
C ARG A 87 3.94 -22.90 48.50
#